data_AF-A0A537IFX4-F1
#
_entry.id   AF-A0A537IFX4-F1
#
_cell.length_a   1.000
_cell.length_b   1.000
_cell.length_c   1.000
_cell.angle_alpha   90.00
_cell.angle_beta   90.00
_cell.angle_gamma   90.00
#
_symmetry.space_group_name_H-M   'P 1'
#
loop_
_entity.id
_entity.type
_entity.pdbx_description
1 polymer ?
#
loop_
_entity_poly.entity_id
_entity_poly.type
_entity_poly.pdbx_seq_one_letter_code
_entity_poly.pdbx_strand_id
1 'polypeptide(L)'
;MMVAGYVDKGAYVNFGGPTLKFIKKPWNFCFGILPTMRIKEDRVPKDAAKNSIVTPTAGFGFTITYKHIVFQVPFYYNPKSAIANGKWHPGIGLGFKLY
;
A
#
# COMPACT_ATOMS: atom_id res chain seq x y z
N MET A 1 9.25 2.72 9.57
CA MET A 1 8.16 1.73 9.70
C MET A 1 8.06 0.97 8.41
N MET A 2 7.74 -0.32 8.46
CA MET A 2 7.47 -1.13 7.28
C MET A 2 6.15 -1.86 7.50
N VAL A 3 5.30 -1.87 6.48
CA VAL A 3 3.98 -2.52 6.54
C VAL A 3 3.85 -3.42 5.33
N ALA A 4 3.58 -4.70 5.57
CA ALA A 4 3.22 -5.63 4.50
C ALA A 4 1.71 -5.83 4.52
N GLY A 5 1.13 -6.08 3.35
CA GLY A 5 -0.30 -6.29 3.27
C GLY A 5 -0.77 -6.82 1.95
N TYR A 6 -2.09 -6.81 1.78
CA TYR A 6 -2.75 -7.34 0.61
C TYR A 6 -3.76 -6.33 0.06
N VAL A 7 -3.77 -6.18 -1.25
CA VAL A 7 -4.68 -5.29 -1.96
C VAL A 7 -4.85 -5.76 -3.41
N ASP A 8 -6.09 -5.84 -3.84
CA ASP A 8 -6.45 -6.19 -5.22
C ASP A 8 -5.68 -7.40 -5.77
N LYS A 9 -5.83 -8.55 -5.11
CA LYS A 9 -5.22 -9.82 -5.55
C LYS A 9 -3.69 -9.81 -5.64
N GLY A 10 -3.03 -8.94 -4.88
CA GLY A 10 -1.58 -8.85 -4.81
C GLY A 10 -1.11 -8.39 -3.44
N ALA A 11 0.14 -8.70 -3.11
CA ALA A 11 0.77 -8.21 -1.90
C ALA A 11 1.34 -6.80 -2.12
N TYR A 12 1.68 -6.12 -1.04
CA TYR A 12 2.43 -4.88 -1.09
C TYR A 12 3.33 -4.74 0.13
N VAL A 13 4.34 -3.87 0.01
CA VAL A 13 5.14 -3.38 1.13
C VAL A 13 5.15 -1.86 1.09
N ASN A 14 4.73 -1.24 2.20
CA ASN A 14 4.73 0.19 2.41
C ASN A 14 5.81 0.63 3.37
N PHE A 15 6.29 1.84 3.11
CA PHE A 15 7.26 2.53 3.94
C PHE A 15 6.63 3.80 4.53
N GLY A 16 7.24 4.32 5.59
CA GLY A 16 6.85 5.62 6.14
C GLY A 16 7.04 6.73 5.10
N GLY A 17 5.99 7.47 4.79
CA GLY A 17 6.02 8.61 3.89
C GLY A 17 5.60 9.92 4.57
N PRO A 18 5.35 10.99 3.79
CA PRO A 18 4.77 12.23 4.27
C PRO A 18 3.36 12.01 4.80
N THR A 19 3.10 12.44 6.05
CA THR A 19 1.80 12.21 6.71
C THR A 19 1.44 13.33 7.66
N LEU A 20 0.14 13.62 7.78
CA LEU A 20 -0.44 14.30 8.93
C LEU A 20 -0.56 13.30 10.09
N LYS A 21 -0.15 13.70 11.28
CA LYS A 21 -0.12 12.84 12.48
C LYS A 21 -0.89 13.47 13.62
N PHE A 22 -1.73 12.67 14.25
CA PHE A 22 -2.35 12.98 15.53
C PHE A 22 -1.80 12.01 16.58
N ILE A 23 -1.09 12.55 17.58
CA ILE A 23 -0.32 11.76 18.54
C ILE A 23 -0.96 11.90 19.92
N LYS A 24 -1.44 10.78 20.48
CA LYS A 24 -1.88 10.65 21.87
C LYS A 24 -1.27 9.38 22.44
N LYS A 25 -0.05 9.50 23.01
CA LYS A 25 0.75 8.34 23.45
C LYS A 25 -0.08 7.35 24.29
N PRO A 26 0.03 6.03 24.05
CA PRO A 26 0.93 5.36 23.09
C PRO A 26 0.38 5.26 21.65
N TRP A 27 -0.77 5.88 21.37
CA TRP A 27 -1.42 5.84 20.06
C TRP A 27 -0.91 6.95 19.14
N ASN A 28 -0.75 6.59 17.87
CA ASN A 28 -0.48 7.53 16.79
C ASN A 28 -1.38 7.21 15.60
N PHE A 29 -2.14 8.21 15.16
CA PHE A 29 -3.03 8.13 14.02
C PHE A 29 -2.46 8.99 12.91
N CYS A 30 -2.23 8.40 11.73
CA CYS A 30 -1.66 9.09 10.60
C CYS A 30 -2.58 8.97 9.38
N PHE A 31 -2.62 10.04 8.59
CA PHE A 31 -3.14 10.01 7.22
C PHE A 31 -2.08 10.59 6.30
N GLY A 32 -1.78 9.92 5.19
CA GLY A 32 -0.81 10.47 4.25
C GLY A 32 -0.46 9.55 3.10
N ILE A 33 0.60 9.92 2.40
CA ILE A 33 1.07 9.26 1.18
C ILE A 33 2.01 8.11 1.55
N LEU A 34 1.88 7.01 0.81
CA LEU A 34 2.51 5.74 1.08
C LEU A 34 3.42 5.35 -0.11
N PRO A 35 4.75 5.55 0.02
CA PRO A 35 5.71 4.92 -0.87
C PRO A 35 5.56 3.40 -0.78
N THR A 36 5.28 2.76 -1.92
CA THR A 36 4.80 1.37 -1.95
C THR A 36 5.53 0.57 -3.02
N MET A 37 5.87 -0.67 -2.69
CA MET A 37 6.19 -1.71 -3.68
C MET A 37 4.99 -2.65 -3.79
N ARG A 38 4.31 -2.68 -4.95
CA ARG A 38 3.26 -3.65 -5.25
C ARG A 38 3.90 -4.93 -5.76
N ILE A 39 3.42 -6.06 -5.27
CA ILE A 39 3.87 -7.40 -5.66
C ILE A 39 2.65 -8.11 -6.25
N LYS A 40 2.57 -8.09 -7.58
CA LYS A 40 1.45 -8.66 -8.32
C LYS A 40 1.92 -9.04 -9.71
N GLU A 41 1.60 -10.27 -10.10
CA GLU A 41 1.87 -10.75 -11.46
C GLU A 41 0.99 -10.00 -12.46
N ASP A 42 1.61 -9.51 -13.54
CA ASP A 42 0.91 -8.89 -14.65
C ASP A 42 0.41 -9.97 -15.63
N ARG A 43 -0.90 -10.20 -15.59
CA ARG A 43 -1.57 -11.24 -16.40
C ARG A 43 -2.00 -10.63 -17.73
N VAL A 44 -1.08 -10.68 -18.70
CA VAL A 44 -1.30 -10.24 -20.07
C VAL A 44 -1.39 -11.44 -21.03
N PRO A 45 -1.99 -11.29 -22.23
CA PRO A 45 -1.95 -12.31 -23.26
C PRO A 45 -0.52 -12.76 -23.61
N LYS A 46 -0.40 -13.98 -24.13
CA LYS A 46 0.89 -14.53 -24.57
C LYS A 46 1.56 -13.57 -25.57
N ASP A 47 2.86 -13.36 -25.41
CA ASP A 47 3.70 -12.49 -26.25
C ASP A 47 3.43 -10.98 -26.14
N ALA A 48 2.57 -10.54 -25.21
CA ALA A 48 2.42 -9.12 -24.89
C ALA A 48 3.48 -8.65 -23.89
N ALA A 49 3.87 -7.37 -23.98
CA ALA A 49 4.72 -6.74 -22.97
C ALA A 49 4.02 -6.76 -21.59
N LYS A 50 4.75 -7.14 -20.54
CA LYS A 50 4.25 -7.26 -19.18
C LYS A 50 5.07 -6.43 -18.21
N ASN A 51 4.41 -5.90 -17.18
CA ASN A 51 5.10 -5.24 -16.07
C ASN A 51 5.92 -6.25 -15.25
N SER A 52 6.93 -5.73 -14.54
CA SER A 52 7.63 -6.47 -13.50
C SER A 52 6.66 -6.99 -12.43
N ILE A 53 6.95 -8.14 -11.82
CA ILE A 53 6.18 -8.68 -10.68
C ILE A 53 6.19 -7.70 -9.50
N VAL A 54 7.28 -6.95 -9.35
CA VAL A 54 7.44 -5.91 -8.34
C VAL A 54 7.45 -4.55 -9.02
N THR A 55 6.49 -3.70 -8.67
CA THR A 55 6.35 -2.35 -9.24
C THR A 55 6.31 -1.29 -8.16
N PRO A 56 7.03 -0.15 -8.35
CA PRO A 56 6.88 0.99 -7.46
C PRO A 56 5.55 1.68 -7.73
N THR A 57 4.88 2.13 -6.66
CA THR A 57 3.69 2.97 -6.76
C THR A 57 3.59 3.90 -5.56
N ALA A 58 2.64 4.83 -5.63
CA ALA A 58 2.22 5.65 -4.51
C ALA A 58 0.76 5.36 -4.20
N GLY A 59 0.45 5.24 -2.91
CA GLY A 59 -0.92 5.25 -2.41
C GLY A 59 -1.10 6.34 -1.39
N PHE A 60 -2.30 6.41 -0.83
CA PHE A 60 -2.54 7.14 0.41
C PHE A 60 -3.26 6.23 1.38
N GLY A 61 -3.33 6.60 2.67
CA GLY A 61 -4.14 5.82 3.59
C GLY A 61 -4.01 6.22 5.03
N PHE A 62 -4.76 5.48 5.85
CA PHE A 62 -4.76 5.62 7.29
C PHE A 62 -3.77 4.63 7.89
N THR A 63 -2.98 5.10 8.85
CA THR A 63 -2.06 4.27 9.61
C THR A 63 -2.32 4.49 11.09
N ILE A 64 -2.57 3.41 11.83
CA ILE A 64 -2.70 3.42 13.28
C ILE A 64 -1.46 2.71 13.83
N THR A 65 -0.76 3.35 14.76
CA THR A 65 0.37 2.74 15.45
C THR A 65 0.08 2.66 16.94
N TYR A 66 0.34 1.50 17.52
CA TYR A 66 0.33 1.25 18.96
C TYR A 66 1.65 0.61 19.35
N LYS A 67 2.48 1.34 20.11
CA LYS A 67 3.88 0.95 20.39
C LYS A 67 4.62 0.67 19.08
N HIS A 68 5.05 -0.57 18.86
CA HIS A 68 5.75 -1.00 17.65
C HIS A 68 4.83 -1.60 16.58
N ILE A 69 3.56 -1.87 16.88
CA ILE A 69 2.62 -2.48 15.94
C ILE A 69 1.99 -1.38 15.09
N VAL A 70 1.99 -1.61 13.78
CA VAL A 70 1.41 -0.70 12.79
C VAL A 70 0.29 -1.42 12.05
N PHE A 71 -0.89 -0.83 12.05
CA PHE A 71 -2.01 -1.24 11.22
C PHE A 71 -2.24 -0.19 10.14
N GLN A 72 -2.55 -0.62 8.93
CA GLN A 72 -2.72 0.30 7.81
C GLN A 72 -3.86 -0.11 6.89
N VAL A 73 -4.62 0.90 6.45
CA VAL A 73 -5.63 0.80 5.39
C VAL A 73 -5.18 1.71 4.25
N PRO A 74 -4.38 1.20 3.30
CA PRO A 74 -3.99 1.96 2.13
C PRO A 74 -5.05 1.92 1.03
N PHE A 75 -4.99 2.89 0.14
CA PHE A 75 -5.77 2.98 -1.08
C PHE A 75 -4.80 3.17 -2.25
N TYR A 76 -4.93 2.32 -3.26
CA TYR A 76 -4.13 2.40 -4.47
C TYR A 76 -5.01 2.53 -5.69
N TYR A 77 -4.61 3.40 -6.61
CA TYR A 77 -5.24 3.48 -7.91
C TYR A 77 -4.61 2.45 -8.84
N ASN A 78 -5.44 1.57 -9.37
CA ASN A 78 -5.06 0.75 -10.50
C ASN A 78 -5.52 1.48 -11.78
N PRO A 79 -4.62 1.74 -12.74
CA PRO A 79 -5.00 2.38 -14.00
C PRO A 79 -5.92 1.47 -14.82
N LYS A 80 -6.65 2.08 -15.75
CA LYS A 80 -7.46 1.36 -16.74
C LYS A 80 -6.59 0.39 -17.54
N SER A 81 -7.13 -0.79 -17.84
CA SER A 81 -6.56 -1.74 -18.81
C SER A 81 -7.44 -1.85 -20.05
N ALA A 82 -7.04 -2.71 -21.00
CA ALA A 82 -7.86 -3.02 -22.18
C ALA A 82 -9.23 -3.65 -21.85
N ILE A 83 -9.36 -4.26 -20.66
CA ILE A 83 -10.54 -5.05 -20.27
C ILE A 83 -11.21 -4.60 -18.97
N ALA A 84 -10.66 -3.60 -18.27
CA ALA A 84 -11.20 -3.13 -16.99
C ALA A 84 -10.97 -1.63 -16.78
N ASN A 85 -11.94 -0.97 -16.14
CA ASN A 85 -11.84 0.43 -15.74
C ASN A 85 -10.85 0.62 -14.60
N GLY A 86 -10.17 1.77 -14.61
CA GLY A 86 -9.30 2.18 -13.51
C GLY A 86 -10.13 2.50 -12.27
N LYS A 87 -9.64 2.10 -11.10
CA LYS A 87 -10.34 2.31 -9.82
C LYS A 87 -9.40 2.26 -8.63
N TRP A 88 -9.87 2.83 -7.53
CA TRP A 88 -9.21 2.75 -6.25
C TRP A 88 -9.53 1.44 -5.55
N HIS A 89 -8.51 0.84 -4.94
CA HIS A 89 -8.62 -0.39 -4.18
C HIS A 89 -8.16 -0.16 -2.74
N PRO A 90 -9.04 -0.36 -1.75
CA PRO A 90 -8.63 -0.43 -0.35
C PRO A 90 -7.87 -1.73 -0.11
N GLY A 91 -6.78 -1.62 0.65
CA GLY A 91 -6.01 -2.74 1.16
C GLY A 91 -6.07 -2.82 2.67
N ILE A 92 -5.38 -3.84 3.20
CA ILE A 92 -5.14 -4.00 4.62
C ILE A 92 -3.72 -4.48 4.84
N GLY A 93 -3.06 -3.94 5.86
CA GLY A 93 -1.69 -4.32 6.18
C GLY A 93 -1.37 -4.23 7.65
N LEU A 94 -0.38 -5.04 8.01
CA LEU A 94 0.23 -5.09 9.33
C LEU A 94 1.73 -4.90 9.19
N GLY A 95 2.29 -4.22 10.18
CA GLY A 95 3.66 -3.79 10.11
C GLY A 95 4.27 -3.54 11.46
N PHE A 96 5.52 -3.16 11.40
CA PHE A 96 6.34 -2.90 12.55
C PHE A 96 7.06 -1.55 12.44
N LYS A 97 7.15 -0.85 13.57
CA LYS A 97 7.93 0.37 13.73
C LYS A 97 9.00 0.12 14.78
N LEU A 98 10.27 0.23 14.39
CA LEU A 98 11.43 -0.11 15.23
C LEU A 98 11.66 0.84 16.42
N TYR A 99 10.99 1.99 16.48
CA TYR A 99 11.21 3.06 17.45
C TYR A 99 9.89 3.71 17.89
#